data_AF-A0A2D7Q448-F1
#
_entry.id   AF-A0A2D7Q448-F1
#
_cell.length_a   1.000
_cell.length_b   1.000
_cell.length_c   1.000
_cell.angle_alpha   90.00
_cell.angle_beta   90.00
_cell.angle_gamma   90.00
#
_symmetry.space_group_name_H-M   'P 1'
#
loop_
_entity.id
_entity.type
_entity.pdbx_description
1 polymer ?
#
loop_
_entity_poly.entity_id
_entity_poly.type
_entity_poly.pdbx_seq_one_letter_code
_entity_poly.pdbx_strand_id
1 'polypeptide(L)'
;MEAIDTYLMYCAMKAHFGKTDYDFVTYHGKTRIKRDSFYKRKDRGFFVKISRKYKTEENIKNYFVSNFIKDGKGYVSNFSDENYEEWKDRRVNFYNQFTLEIKPLVKNFNPLFNIESDEHPILLKEYLGKRVSLETLIVLDELVEFSKTWNKKLSEDYIWQDIKKLMNNYKRFLTLDKEKYRMVLLNLIEGV
;
A
#
# COMPACT_ATOMS: atom_id res chain seq x y z
N MET A 1 -21.72 -9.71 6.04
CA MET A 1 -21.63 -9.27 4.63
C MET A 1 -21.85 -10.48 3.73
N GLU A 2 -22.71 -10.38 2.72
CA GLU A 2 -22.95 -11.50 1.81
C GLU A 2 -21.80 -11.69 0.80
N ALA A 3 -21.72 -12.86 0.16
CA ALA A 3 -20.71 -13.15 -0.85
C ALA A 3 -20.75 -12.17 -2.05
N ILE A 4 -21.96 -11.70 -2.40
CA ILE A 4 -22.16 -10.73 -3.47
C ILE A 4 -21.62 -9.34 -3.09
N ASP A 5 -21.79 -8.91 -1.84
CA ASP A 5 -21.25 -7.64 -1.36
C ASP A 5 -19.71 -7.71 -1.26
N THR A 6 -19.18 -8.88 -0.86
CA THR A 6 -17.74 -9.17 -0.86
C THR A 6 -17.15 -9.05 -2.28
N TYR A 7 -17.86 -9.54 -3.28
CA TYR A 7 -17.49 -9.37 -4.69
C TYR A 7 -17.53 -7.90 -5.15
N LEU A 8 -18.57 -7.14 -4.77
CA LEU A 8 -18.67 -5.73 -5.13
C LEU A 8 -17.55 -4.90 -4.47
N MET A 9 -17.20 -5.19 -3.22
CA MET A 9 -16.05 -4.60 -2.54
C MET A 9 -14.74 -4.92 -3.28
N TYR A 10 -14.53 -6.18 -3.68
CA TYR A 10 -13.39 -6.55 -4.51
C TYR A 10 -13.34 -5.76 -5.82
N CYS A 11 -14.48 -5.57 -6.50
CA CYS A 11 -14.53 -4.78 -7.73
C CYS A 11 -14.16 -3.30 -7.49
N ALA A 12 -14.67 -2.70 -6.40
CA ALA A 12 -14.31 -1.34 -6.02
C ALA A 12 -12.81 -1.22 -5.69
N MET A 13 -12.24 -2.17 -4.95
CA MET A 13 -10.80 -2.17 -4.67
C MET A 13 -9.95 -2.43 -5.91
N LYS A 14 -10.40 -3.29 -6.82
CA LYS A 14 -9.72 -3.52 -8.09
C LYS A 14 -9.70 -2.26 -8.96
N ALA A 15 -10.76 -1.46 -8.94
CA ALA A 15 -10.75 -0.16 -9.59
C ALA A 15 -9.73 0.77 -8.91
N HIS A 16 -9.71 0.80 -7.58
CA HIS A 16 -8.82 1.64 -6.79
C HIS A 16 -7.33 1.35 -7.01
N PHE A 17 -6.91 0.10 -6.80
CA PHE A 17 -5.52 -0.32 -6.98
C PHE A 17 -5.13 -0.54 -8.45
N GLY A 18 -6.11 -0.61 -9.36
CA GLY A 18 -5.90 -0.82 -10.79
C GLY A 18 -5.50 0.43 -11.55
N LYS A 19 -5.74 0.45 -12.87
CA LYS A 19 -5.33 1.57 -13.75
C LYS A 19 -6.28 2.78 -13.74
N THR A 20 -7.40 2.73 -13.02
CA THR A 20 -8.36 3.85 -12.96
C THR A 20 -7.94 4.92 -11.96
N ASP A 21 -8.72 5.99 -11.90
CA ASP A 21 -8.66 7.11 -10.95
C ASP A 21 -9.67 6.96 -9.77
N TYR A 22 -10.32 5.79 -9.66
CA TYR A 22 -11.32 5.54 -8.64
C TYR A 22 -10.71 5.54 -7.22
N ASP A 23 -11.24 6.34 -6.30
CA ASP A 23 -10.83 6.37 -4.89
C ASP A 23 -11.83 5.63 -3.99
N PHE A 24 -11.46 4.45 -3.49
CA PHE A 24 -12.34 3.61 -2.69
C PHE A 24 -12.89 4.33 -1.46
N VAL A 25 -12.05 5.12 -0.78
CA VAL A 25 -12.41 5.81 0.47
C VAL A 25 -13.40 6.94 0.20
N THR A 26 -13.18 7.75 -0.83
CA THR A 26 -14.04 8.86 -1.25
C THR A 26 -15.41 8.36 -1.67
N TYR A 27 -15.47 7.25 -2.40
CA TYR A 27 -16.74 6.67 -2.85
C TYR A 27 -17.34 5.67 -1.86
N HIS A 28 -16.75 5.51 -0.67
CA HIS A 28 -17.21 4.57 0.37
C HIS A 28 -17.44 3.14 -0.17
N GLY A 29 -16.54 2.67 -1.04
CA GLY A 29 -16.62 1.34 -1.65
C GLY A 29 -17.78 1.13 -2.64
N LYS A 30 -18.54 2.17 -2.99
CA LYS A 30 -19.66 2.07 -3.94
C LYS A 30 -19.17 1.83 -5.36
N THR A 31 -19.77 0.88 -6.03
CA THR A 31 -19.44 0.55 -7.42
C THR A 31 -20.67 0.61 -8.32
N ARG A 32 -20.45 0.91 -9.61
CA ARG A 32 -21.50 0.84 -10.65
C ARG A 32 -21.73 -0.60 -11.15
N ILE A 33 -20.95 -1.57 -10.68
CA ILE A 33 -21.11 -2.98 -11.04
C ILE A 33 -22.45 -3.50 -10.53
N LYS A 34 -23.24 -4.06 -11.45
CA LYS A 34 -24.56 -4.63 -11.15
C LYS A 34 -24.40 -5.88 -10.28
N ARG A 35 -25.23 -6.03 -9.25
CA ARG A 35 -25.28 -7.23 -8.39
C ARG A 35 -25.33 -8.53 -9.21
N ASP A 36 -26.17 -8.57 -10.25
CA ASP A 36 -26.34 -9.77 -11.08
C ASP A 36 -25.07 -10.25 -11.80
N SER A 37 -24.05 -9.39 -11.97
CA SER A 37 -22.78 -9.82 -12.55
C SER A 37 -22.07 -10.86 -11.68
N PHE A 38 -22.34 -10.88 -10.37
CA PHE A 38 -21.83 -11.90 -9.46
C PHE A 38 -22.21 -13.30 -9.93
N TYR A 39 -23.48 -13.52 -10.29
CA TYR A 39 -23.96 -14.85 -10.68
C TYR A 39 -23.37 -15.36 -12.00
N LYS A 40 -22.71 -14.51 -12.78
CA LYS A 40 -22.01 -14.88 -14.02
C LYS A 40 -20.55 -15.27 -13.77
N ARG A 41 -20.01 -15.06 -12.56
CA ARG A 41 -18.63 -15.37 -12.21
C ARG A 41 -18.41 -16.88 -12.04
N LYS A 42 -17.32 -17.40 -12.62
CA LYS A 42 -16.90 -18.80 -12.42
C LYS A 42 -16.25 -19.02 -11.06
N ASP A 43 -15.61 -17.99 -10.50
CA ASP A 43 -14.86 -18.01 -9.25
C ASP A 43 -15.66 -17.49 -8.05
N ARG A 44 -17.00 -17.59 -8.09
CA ARG A 44 -17.88 -17.18 -6.97
C ARG A 44 -17.50 -17.81 -5.63
N GLY A 45 -17.03 -19.06 -5.66
CA GLY A 45 -16.60 -19.80 -4.48
C GLY A 45 -15.55 -19.06 -3.65
N PHE A 46 -14.68 -18.27 -4.30
CA PHE A 46 -13.71 -17.42 -3.61
C PHE A 46 -14.41 -16.41 -2.70
N PHE A 47 -15.35 -15.62 -3.23
CA PHE A 47 -16.07 -14.61 -2.46
C PHE A 47 -16.96 -15.22 -1.37
N VAL A 48 -17.55 -16.40 -1.63
CA VAL A 48 -18.27 -17.18 -0.60
C VAL A 48 -17.33 -17.57 0.54
N LYS A 49 -16.13 -18.10 0.24
CA LYS A 49 -15.13 -18.46 1.24
C LYS A 49 -14.73 -17.25 2.09
N ILE A 50 -14.39 -16.12 1.46
CA ILE A 50 -13.99 -14.89 2.16
C ILE A 50 -15.11 -14.36 3.06
N SER A 51 -16.34 -14.27 2.53
CA SER A 51 -17.51 -13.77 3.29
C SER A 51 -17.85 -14.62 4.53
N ARG A 52 -17.57 -15.93 4.49
CA ARG A 52 -17.80 -16.84 5.62
C ARG A 52 -16.66 -16.83 6.62
N LYS A 53 -15.42 -16.72 6.14
CA LYS A 53 -14.20 -16.76 6.95
C LYS A 53 -14.08 -15.51 7.82
N TYR A 54 -14.16 -14.33 7.21
CA TYR A 54 -14.01 -13.05 7.90
C TYR A 54 -15.37 -12.48 8.30
N LYS A 55 -15.55 -12.20 9.59
CA LYS A 55 -16.87 -11.89 10.16
C LYS A 55 -17.28 -10.43 10.04
N THR A 56 -16.31 -9.53 9.93
CA THR A 56 -16.55 -8.08 9.85
C THR A 56 -16.22 -7.56 8.46
N GLU A 57 -16.91 -6.51 8.06
CA GLU A 57 -16.61 -5.78 6.83
C GLU A 57 -15.17 -5.28 6.80
N GLU A 58 -14.68 -4.79 7.94
CA GLU A 58 -13.31 -4.34 8.07
C GLU A 58 -12.29 -5.45 7.81
N ASN A 59 -12.50 -6.66 8.32
CA ASN A 59 -11.58 -7.77 8.08
C ASN A 59 -11.54 -8.19 6.60
N ILE A 60 -12.70 -8.17 5.92
CA ILE A 60 -12.77 -8.44 4.47
C ILE A 60 -12.05 -7.33 3.69
N LYS A 61 -12.29 -6.07 4.07
CA LYS A 61 -11.62 -4.90 3.50
C LYS A 61 -10.09 -5.03 3.66
N ASN A 62 -9.62 -5.33 4.86
CA ASN A 62 -8.20 -5.46 5.16
C ASN A 62 -7.56 -6.64 4.42
N TYR A 63 -8.26 -7.78 4.30
CA TYR A 63 -7.82 -8.92 3.49
C TYR A 63 -7.63 -8.54 2.01
N PHE A 64 -8.54 -7.75 1.45
CA PHE A 64 -8.38 -7.28 0.08
C PHE A 64 -7.25 -6.26 -0.05
N VAL A 65 -7.16 -5.28 0.85
CA VAL A 65 -6.05 -4.30 0.86
C VAL A 65 -4.70 -5.03 0.88
N SER A 66 -4.51 -5.99 1.79
CA SER A 66 -3.25 -6.73 1.94
C SER A 66 -2.87 -7.52 0.68
N ASN A 67 -3.85 -8.01 -0.07
CA ASN A 67 -3.62 -8.72 -1.32
C ASN A 67 -3.40 -7.77 -2.50
N PHE A 68 -4.14 -6.67 -2.59
CA PHE A 68 -3.97 -5.69 -3.67
C PHE A 68 -2.65 -4.92 -3.60
N ILE A 69 -2.09 -4.71 -2.39
CA ILE A 69 -0.75 -4.11 -2.28
C ILE A 69 0.36 -5.06 -2.78
N LYS A 70 0.12 -6.37 -2.79
CA LYS A 70 1.04 -7.39 -3.31
C LYS A 70 0.82 -7.64 -4.81
N ASP A 71 -0.44 -7.66 -5.25
CA ASP A 71 -0.83 -7.81 -6.66
C ASP A 71 -1.93 -6.80 -7.04
N GLY A 72 -1.51 -5.66 -7.59
CA GLY A 72 -2.43 -4.62 -8.06
C GLY A 72 -3.31 -5.05 -9.24
N LYS A 73 -2.97 -6.12 -9.98
CA LYS A 73 -3.84 -6.65 -11.05
C LYS A 73 -5.09 -7.31 -10.47
N GLY A 74 -5.03 -7.76 -9.22
CA GLY A 74 -6.19 -8.27 -8.50
C GLY A 74 -6.73 -9.57 -9.07
N TYR A 75 -5.89 -10.50 -9.50
CA TYR A 75 -6.37 -11.84 -9.87
C TYR A 75 -6.66 -12.63 -8.59
N VAL A 76 -7.89 -13.09 -8.42
CA VAL A 76 -8.30 -13.77 -7.17
C VAL A 76 -7.50 -15.05 -6.90
N SER A 77 -6.92 -15.66 -7.94
CA SER A 77 -6.02 -16.82 -7.82
C SER A 77 -4.70 -16.50 -7.10
N ASN A 78 -4.27 -15.23 -7.13
CA ASN A 78 -3.04 -14.77 -6.49
C ASN A 78 -3.30 -14.29 -5.06
N PHE A 79 -4.55 -14.26 -4.62
CA PHE A 79 -4.90 -13.78 -3.30
C PHE A 79 -4.70 -14.90 -2.29
N SER A 80 -3.98 -14.62 -1.22
CA SER A 80 -3.63 -15.59 -0.19
C SER A 80 -3.97 -15.06 1.20
N ASP A 81 -4.18 -16.01 2.12
CA ASP A 81 -4.31 -15.72 3.54
C ASP A 81 -2.97 -15.27 4.13
N GLU A 82 -1.85 -15.80 3.64
CA GLU A 82 -0.49 -15.43 4.02
C GLU A 82 -0.23 -13.92 3.82
N ASN A 83 -0.62 -13.35 2.68
CA ASN A 83 -0.51 -11.90 2.44
C ASN A 83 -1.24 -11.09 3.53
N TYR A 84 -2.39 -11.58 4.00
CA TYR A 84 -3.17 -10.92 5.04
C TYR A 84 -2.56 -11.07 6.42
N GLU A 85 -2.06 -12.25 6.77
CA GLU A 85 -1.36 -12.49 8.03
C GLU A 85 -0.07 -11.65 8.11
N GLU A 86 0.80 -11.69 7.09
CA GLU A 86 2.00 -10.85 7.00
C GLU A 86 1.68 -9.35 7.13
N TRP A 87 0.58 -8.92 6.53
CA TRP A 87 0.16 -7.53 6.60
C TRP A 87 -0.33 -7.14 8.00
N LYS A 88 -1.07 -8.02 8.69
CA LYS A 88 -1.49 -7.79 10.07
C LYS A 88 -0.28 -7.70 11.00
N ASP A 89 0.66 -8.62 10.87
CA ASP A 89 1.88 -8.64 11.69
C ASP A 89 2.71 -7.36 11.49
N ARG A 90 2.87 -6.94 10.23
CA ARG A 90 3.51 -5.66 9.91
C ARG A 90 2.76 -4.48 10.50
N ARG A 91 1.42 -4.44 10.44
CA ARG A 91 0.62 -3.34 11.00
C ARG A 91 0.81 -3.19 12.52
N VAL A 92 0.88 -4.29 13.25
CA VAL A 92 1.12 -4.28 14.71
C VAL A 92 2.54 -3.82 15.03
N ASN A 93 3.54 -4.23 14.23
CA ASN A 93 4.95 -3.94 14.46
C ASN A 93 5.48 -2.74 13.67
N PHE A 94 4.62 -1.96 13.02
CA PHE A 94 5.05 -1.03 11.98
C PHE A 94 6.03 0.03 12.51
N TYR A 95 5.79 0.55 13.71
CA TYR A 95 6.69 1.53 14.34
C TYR A 95 8.12 0.99 14.55
N ASN A 96 8.23 -0.26 15.02
CA ASN A 96 9.53 -0.90 15.23
C ASN A 96 10.20 -1.19 13.88
N GLN A 97 9.43 -1.66 12.89
CA GLN A 97 9.93 -1.92 11.55
C GLN A 97 10.50 -0.65 10.90
N PHE A 98 9.77 0.46 10.95
CA PHE A 98 10.24 1.77 10.47
C PHE A 98 11.59 2.14 11.10
N THR A 99 11.68 2.01 12.43
CA THR A 99 12.91 2.33 13.17
C THR A 99 14.10 1.48 12.69
N LEU A 100 13.89 0.17 12.48
CA LEU A 100 14.92 -0.76 12.02
C LEU A 100 15.36 -0.48 10.57
N GLU A 101 14.41 -0.20 9.67
CA GLU A 101 14.68 0.07 8.25
C GLU A 101 15.42 1.40 8.05
N ILE A 102 15.13 2.41 8.87
CA ILE A 102 15.71 3.75 8.74
C ILE A 102 17.06 3.90 9.45
N LYS A 103 17.30 3.17 10.54
CA LYS A 103 18.56 3.23 11.30
C LYS A 103 19.85 3.09 10.46
N PRO A 104 19.97 2.20 9.44
CA PRO A 104 21.18 2.16 8.61
C PRO A 104 21.30 3.34 7.64
N LEU A 105 20.23 4.10 7.42
CA LEU A 105 20.14 5.16 6.39
C LEU A 105 20.31 6.57 6.96
N VAL A 106 20.17 6.77 8.28
CA VAL A 106 20.17 8.12 8.91
C VAL A 106 21.49 8.88 8.81
N LYS A 107 22.64 8.19 8.75
CA LYS A 107 23.95 8.84 8.64
C LYS A 107 24.07 9.73 7.40
N ASN A 108 23.44 9.30 6.30
CA ASN A 108 23.41 10.03 5.03
C ASN A 108 21.95 10.29 4.63
N PHE A 109 21.14 10.82 5.56
CA PHE A 109 19.68 10.93 5.37
C PHE A 109 19.27 11.80 4.18
N ASN A 110 19.83 13.01 4.05
CA ASN A 110 19.46 13.94 2.97
C ASN A 110 19.78 13.36 1.56
N PRO A 111 20.97 12.76 1.34
CA PRO A 111 21.27 12.06 0.07
C PRO A 111 20.27 10.97 -0.33
N LEU A 112 19.51 10.37 0.60
CA LEU A 112 18.55 9.30 0.27
C LEU A 112 17.54 9.69 -0.79
N PHE A 113 17.17 10.97 -0.82
CA PHE A 113 16.13 11.52 -1.67
C PHE A 113 16.67 12.15 -2.96
N ASN A 114 17.99 12.30 -3.09
CA ASN A 114 18.62 12.95 -4.23
C ASN A 114 18.51 12.07 -5.47
N ILE A 115 18.25 12.73 -6.60
CA ILE A 115 18.31 12.11 -7.94
C ILE A 115 19.62 12.59 -8.55
N GLU A 116 20.57 11.66 -8.69
CA GLU A 116 21.78 11.85 -9.49
C GLU A 116 21.45 11.54 -10.97
N SER A 117 22.25 12.05 -11.92
CA SER A 117 21.94 11.90 -13.35
C SER A 117 21.75 10.43 -13.71
N ASP A 118 20.63 10.13 -14.38
CA ASP A 118 20.29 8.82 -14.92
C ASP A 118 20.13 7.66 -13.91
N GLU A 119 20.05 7.95 -12.62
CA GLU A 119 19.90 6.93 -11.57
C GLU A 119 18.69 7.13 -10.65
N HIS A 120 18.14 6.01 -10.18
CA HIS A 120 17.15 6.01 -9.09
C HIS A 120 17.76 6.53 -7.78
N PRO A 121 17.01 7.34 -7.00
CA PRO A 121 17.38 7.70 -5.64
C PRO A 121 17.71 6.49 -4.78
N ILE A 122 18.62 6.66 -3.82
CA ILE A 122 19.01 5.60 -2.90
C ILE A 122 17.78 5.01 -2.20
N LEU A 123 16.86 5.85 -1.72
CA LEU A 123 15.64 5.37 -1.08
C LEU A 123 14.77 4.48 -2.00
N LEU A 124 14.69 4.82 -3.29
CA LEU A 124 13.97 4.01 -4.26
C LEU A 124 14.66 2.66 -4.48
N LYS A 125 16.00 2.65 -4.57
CA LYS A 125 16.81 1.43 -4.65
C LYS A 125 16.66 0.55 -3.40
N GLU A 126 16.59 1.13 -2.21
CA GLU A 126 16.35 0.42 -0.95
C GLU A 126 14.96 -0.26 -0.93
N TYR A 127 13.94 0.44 -1.43
CA TYR A 127 12.60 -0.11 -1.57
C TYR A 127 12.55 -1.26 -2.60
N LEU A 128 13.13 -1.06 -3.78
CA LEU A 128 13.21 -2.10 -4.84
C LEU A 128 14.00 -3.33 -4.37
N GLY A 129 15.02 -3.10 -3.55
CA GLY A 129 15.81 -4.15 -2.88
C GLY A 129 15.12 -4.80 -1.68
N LYS A 130 13.87 -4.44 -1.36
CA LYS A 130 13.07 -4.92 -0.22
C LYS A 130 13.71 -4.68 1.15
N ARG A 131 14.62 -3.70 1.26
CA ARG A 131 15.23 -3.27 2.52
C ARG A 131 14.39 -2.20 3.22
N VAL A 132 13.60 -1.46 2.46
CA VAL A 132 12.61 -0.50 2.95
C VAL A 132 11.22 -0.96 2.53
N SER A 133 10.28 -0.94 3.47
CA SER A 133 8.88 -1.29 3.21
C SER A 133 8.12 -0.16 2.50
N LEU A 134 6.99 -0.51 1.87
CA LEU A 134 6.09 0.48 1.26
C LEU A 134 5.56 1.45 2.32
N GLU A 135 5.26 0.93 3.51
CA GLU A 135 4.79 1.73 4.65
C GLU A 135 5.84 2.75 5.10
N THR A 136 7.11 2.35 5.20
CA THR A 136 8.22 3.28 5.50
C THR A 136 8.39 4.33 4.42
N LEU A 137 8.28 3.94 3.15
CA LEU A 137 8.34 4.88 2.03
C LEU A 137 7.23 5.94 2.12
N ILE A 138 6.00 5.53 2.48
CA ILE A 138 4.86 6.44 2.71
C ILE A 138 5.12 7.36 3.91
N VAL A 139 5.61 6.82 5.04
CA VAL A 139 5.91 7.65 6.23
C VAL A 139 6.97 8.69 5.92
N LEU A 140 8.06 8.32 5.24
CA LEU A 140 9.07 9.28 4.83
C LEU A 140 8.48 10.37 3.93
N ASP A 141 7.62 10.01 2.97
CA ASP A 141 6.99 10.99 2.11
C ASP A 141 6.06 11.94 2.88
N GLU A 142 5.34 11.44 3.89
CA GLU A 142 4.54 12.30 4.77
C GLU A 142 5.36 13.29 5.59
N LEU A 143 6.60 12.92 5.92
CA LEU A 143 7.48 13.73 6.76
C LEU A 143 8.28 14.75 5.94
N VAL A 144 8.82 14.36 4.78
CA VAL A 144 9.76 15.19 4.00
C VAL A 144 9.29 15.50 2.57
N GLU A 145 8.15 14.95 2.15
CA GLU A 145 7.49 15.23 0.86
C GLU A 145 8.40 15.04 -0.38
N PHE A 146 9.29 14.04 -0.33
CA PHE A 146 10.26 13.78 -1.40
C PHE A 146 9.57 13.47 -2.75
N SER A 147 8.36 12.91 -2.71
CA SER A 147 7.60 12.58 -3.91
C SER A 147 7.28 13.81 -4.75
N LYS A 148 7.19 15.01 -4.16
CA LYS A 148 7.00 16.27 -4.92
C LYS A 148 8.12 16.50 -5.93
N THR A 149 9.35 16.21 -5.53
CA THR A 149 10.54 16.34 -6.39
C THR A 149 10.60 15.18 -7.39
N TRP A 150 10.41 13.95 -6.92
CA TRP A 150 10.48 12.75 -7.77
C TRP A 150 9.39 12.76 -8.84
N ASN A 151 8.18 13.24 -8.53
CA ASN A 151 7.09 13.38 -9.51
C ASN A 151 7.45 14.25 -10.72
N LYS A 152 8.33 15.24 -10.54
CA LYS A 152 8.78 16.12 -11.61
C LYS A 152 9.97 15.53 -12.36
N LYS A 153 10.96 15.01 -11.62
CA LYS A 153 12.24 14.55 -12.18
C LYS A 153 12.18 13.12 -12.76
N LEU A 154 11.28 12.28 -12.26
CA LEU A 154 11.05 10.90 -12.68
C LEU A 154 9.70 10.74 -13.39
N SER A 155 9.24 11.76 -14.13
CA SER A 155 7.93 11.73 -14.79
C SER A 155 7.82 10.59 -15.81
N GLU A 156 8.91 10.34 -16.55
CA GLU A 156 9.00 9.30 -17.58
C GLU A 156 9.43 7.93 -17.03
N ASP A 157 9.65 7.84 -15.71
CA ASP A 157 10.06 6.59 -15.07
C ASP A 157 8.85 5.73 -14.71
N TYR A 158 8.60 4.69 -15.50
CA TYR A 158 7.47 3.78 -15.29
C TYR A 158 7.49 3.07 -13.93
N ILE A 159 8.69 2.77 -13.38
CA ILE A 159 8.83 2.12 -12.07
C ILE A 159 8.35 3.06 -10.98
N TRP A 160 8.78 4.33 -11.02
CA TRP A 160 8.32 5.34 -10.10
C TRP A 160 6.82 5.63 -10.25
N GLN A 161 6.29 5.71 -11.47
CA GLN A 161 4.85 5.93 -11.66
C GLN A 161 4.00 4.82 -11.01
N ASP A 162 4.42 3.55 -11.15
CA ASP A 162 3.73 2.42 -10.52
C ASP A 162 3.83 2.47 -8.99
N ILE A 163 5.02 2.77 -8.44
CA ILE A 163 5.25 2.83 -6.99
C ILE A 163 4.49 4.01 -6.37
N LYS A 164 4.59 5.19 -6.97
CA LYS A 164 3.83 6.39 -6.56
C LYS A 164 2.34 6.09 -6.52
N LYS A 165 1.80 5.42 -7.55
CA LYS A 165 0.39 5.05 -7.59
C LYS A 165 0.04 4.10 -6.44
N LEU A 166 0.86 3.07 -6.22
CA LEU A 166 0.68 2.13 -5.12
C LEU A 166 0.74 2.82 -3.75
N MET A 167 1.70 3.72 -3.52
CA MET A 167 1.81 4.53 -2.31
C MET A 167 0.54 5.35 -2.08
N ASN A 168 0.09 6.10 -3.09
CA ASN A 168 -1.08 6.96 -2.98
C ASN A 168 -2.35 6.17 -2.66
N ASN A 169 -2.55 5.03 -3.33
CA ASN A 169 -3.69 4.16 -3.09
C ASN A 169 -3.64 3.55 -1.68
N TYR A 170 -2.50 2.99 -1.29
CA TYR A 170 -2.38 2.32 0.00
C TYR A 170 -2.47 3.30 1.18
N LYS A 171 -1.90 4.50 1.05
CA LYS A 171 -1.96 5.56 2.06
C LYS A 171 -3.40 5.85 2.52
N ARG A 172 -4.40 5.72 1.64
CA ARG A 172 -5.82 5.92 1.97
C ARG A 172 -6.36 4.95 3.03
N PHE A 173 -5.66 3.84 3.29
CA PHE A 173 -6.04 2.81 4.26
C PHE A 173 -5.14 2.78 5.51
N LEU A 174 -4.22 3.73 5.64
CA LEU A 174 -3.31 3.85 6.77
C LEU A 174 -3.77 4.93 7.74
N THR A 175 -3.63 4.64 9.03
CA THR A 175 -3.72 5.63 10.11
C THR A 175 -2.31 5.83 10.65
N LEU A 176 -1.70 6.97 10.35
CA LEU A 176 -0.32 7.28 10.71
C LEU A 176 -0.28 8.40 11.75
N ASP A 177 0.40 8.16 12.86
CA ASP A 177 0.75 9.20 13.83
C ASP A 177 2.02 9.91 13.36
N LYS A 178 1.85 10.99 12.59
CA LYS A 178 2.94 11.72 11.95
C LYS A 178 3.97 12.22 12.98
N GLU A 179 3.52 12.74 14.13
CA GLU A 179 4.42 13.26 15.15
C GLU A 179 5.23 12.13 15.80
N LYS A 180 4.61 10.97 16.07
CA LYS A 180 5.35 9.80 16.57
C LYS A 180 6.48 9.36 15.63
N TYR A 181 6.21 9.30 14.33
CA TYR A 181 7.23 8.93 13.34
C TYR A 181 8.28 10.02 13.14
N ARG A 182 7.90 11.30 13.26
CA ARG A 182 8.83 12.43 13.23
C ARG A 182 9.81 12.36 14.40
N MET A 183 9.32 12.12 15.61
CA MET A 183 10.15 12.04 16.82
C MET A 183 11.17 10.91 16.73
N VAL A 184 10.78 9.71 16.28
CA VAL A 184 11.74 8.61 16.16
C VAL A 184 12.78 8.87 15.08
N LEU A 185 12.40 9.49 13.97
CA LEU A 185 13.34 9.87 12.91
C LEU A 185 14.38 10.88 13.41
N LEU A 186 13.95 11.93 14.11
CA LEU A 186 14.85 12.94 14.69
C LEU A 186 15.81 12.32 15.70
N ASN A 187 15.29 11.49 16.62
CA ASN A 187 16.12 10.79 17.61
C ASN A 187 17.18 9.89 16.95
N LEU A 188 16.83 9.22 15.85
CA LEU A 188 17.79 8.40 15.10
C LEU A 188 18.84 9.25 14.39
N ILE A 189 18.51 10.45 13.92
CA ILE A 189 19.47 11.35 13.26
C ILE A 189 20.41 12.00 14.29
N GLU A 190 19.88 12.45 15.43
CA GLU A 190 20.66 13.09 16.50
C GLU A 190 21.56 12.12 17.26
N GLY A 191 21.19 10.84 17.30
CA GLY A 191 21.96 9.78 17.97
C GLY A 191 23.12 9.20 17.15
N VAL A 192 23.44 9.77 15.98
CA VAL A 192 24.48 9.31 15.03
C VAL A 192 25.70 10.22 15.05
#